data_AF-A0A3S0JWN5-F1
#
_entry.id   AF-A0A3S0JWN5-F1
#
_cell.length_a   1.000
_cell.length_b   1.000
_cell.length_c   1.000
_cell.angle_alpha   90.00
_cell.angle_beta   90.00
_cell.angle_gamma   90.00
#
_symmetry.space_group_name_H-M   'P 1'
#
loop_
_entity.id
_entity.type
_entity.pdbx_description
1 polymer ?
#
loop_
_entity_poly.entity_id
_entity_poly.type
_entity_poly.pdbx_seq_one_letter_code
_entity_poly.pdbx_strand_id
1 'polypeptide(L)'
;MTHQTSIIAYRLTNKGYEAFSWKPQIDSVKPVMKWTAIVSGVAVLVATFFNPYFILGAVGPAGLGLIALSMGSSSSYQKLVRGEEHYSASWDDVEEVALWRKRRLIGLRFTFHTSKGTTQNGYRTLYCKKGEEDERVAFIRDKVKDVPYVEKKMEVFEGGMAI
;
A
#
# COMPACT_ATOMS: atom_id res chain seq x y z
N MET A 1 -7.54 11.82 13.60
CA MET A 1 -6.63 11.27 12.56
C MET A 1 -6.23 9.87 12.98
N THR A 2 -6.82 8.84 12.39
CA THR A 2 -6.40 7.44 12.59
C THR A 2 -5.12 7.22 11.78
N HIS A 3 -4.02 6.95 12.46
CA HIS A 3 -2.73 6.65 11.83
C HIS A 3 -2.88 5.37 11.00
N GLN A 4 -3.06 5.48 9.69
CA GLN A 4 -3.03 4.34 8.79
C GLN A 4 -1.58 3.97 8.52
N THR A 5 -1.17 2.82 9.06
CA THR A 5 0.14 2.23 8.76
C THR A 5 0.04 1.48 7.44
N SER A 6 0.94 1.75 6.51
CA SER A 6 1.12 0.96 5.28
C SER A 6 2.48 0.28 5.32
N ILE A 7 2.54 -0.96 4.82
CA ILE A 7 3.81 -1.65 4.59
C ILE A 7 4.19 -1.40 3.14
N ILE A 8 5.45 -1.04 2.91
CA ILE A 8 6.01 -0.84 1.57
C ILE A 8 7.16 -1.82 1.39
N ALA A 9 7.09 -2.63 0.35
CA ALA A 9 8.16 -3.54 -0.07
C ALA A 9 8.78 -3.02 -1.37
N TYR A 10 10.11 -2.93 -1.38
CA TYR A 10 10.88 -2.47 -2.54
C TYR A 10 11.64 -3.64 -3.16
N ARG A 11 11.59 -3.73 -4.49
CA ARG A 11 12.41 -4.66 -5.27
C ARG A 11 13.21 -3.87 -6.28
N LEU A 12 14.52 -3.84 -6.09
CA LEU A 12 15.45 -3.24 -7.03
C LEU A 12 15.87 -4.32 -8.03
N THR A 13 15.65 -4.06 -9.32
CA THR A 13 16.01 -4.98 -10.40
C THR A 13 17.02 -4.31 -11.34
N ASN A 14 17.58 -5.08 -12.28
CA ASN A 14 18.49 -4.52 -13.27
C ASN A 14 17.83 -3.53 -14.23
N LYS A 15 16.50 -3.60 -14.41
CA LYS A 15 15.75 -2.74 -15.35
C LYS A 15 15.14 -1.51 -14.69
N GLY A 16 14.92 -1.55 -13.38
CA GLY A 16 14.24 -0.48 -12.66
C GLY A 16 13.96 -0.86 -11.22
N TYR A 17 13.19 -0.03 -10.54
CA TYR A 17 12.65 -0.35 -9.23
C TYR A 17 11.16 -0.65 -9.33
N GLU A 18 10.73 -1.62 -8.54
CA GLU A 18 9.34 -1.94 -8.27
C GLU A 18 9.11 -1.68 -6.79
N ALA A 19 7.96 -1.12 -6.44
CA ALA A 19 7.50 -1.17 -5.07
C ALA A 19 6.01 -1.42 -4.95
N PHE A 20 5.71 -2.10 -3.85
CA PHE A 20 4.41 -2.61 -3.54
C PHE A 20 4.03 -2.14 -2.14
N SER A 21 2.93 -1.41 -2.04
CA SER A 21 2.41 -0.85 -0.80
C SER A 21 1.05 -1.43 -0.49
N TRP A 22 0.79 -1.78 0.77
CA TRP A 22 -0.54 -2.23 1.21
C TRP A 22 -0.80 -1.89 2.68
N LYS A 23 -2.08 -1.83 3.04
CA LYS A 23 -2.52 -1.63 4.43
C LYS A 23 -2.68 -2.98 5.14
N PRO A 24 -1.79 -3.35 6.09
CA PRO A 24 -1.88 -4.61 6.82
C PRO A 24 -3.11 -4.71 7.73
N GLN A 25 -3.73 -3.58 8.10
CA GLN A 25 -4.93 -3.56 8.93
C GLN A 25 -6.07 -4.40 8.33
N ILE A 26 -6.20 -4.38 7.00
CA ILE A 26 -7.24 -5.12 6.29
C ILE A 26 -7.04 -6.63 6.39
N ASP A 27 -5.79 -7.09 6.49
CA ASP A 27 -5.51 -8.51 6.66
C ASP A 27 -5.99 -9.04 8.01
N SER A 28 -6.02 -8.18 9.03
CA SER A 28 -6.56 -8.51 10.35
C SER A 28 -8.10 -8.42 10.40
N VAL A 29 -8.73 -7.60 9.55
CA VAL A 29 -10.21 -7.49 9.48
C VAL A 29 -10.85 -8.73 8.87
N LYS A 30 -10.19 -9.38 7.89
CA LYS A 30 -10.69 -10.60 7.24
C LYS A 30 -11.12 -11.71 8.23
N PRO A 31 -10.26 -12.18 9.16
CA PRO A 31 -10.65 -13.22 10.10
C PRO A 31 -11.74 -12.75 11.07
N VAL A 32 -11.68 -11.51 11.55
CA VAL A 32 -12.70 -10.95 12.45
C VAL A 32 -14.07 -10.96 11.78
N MET A 33 -14.17 -10.45 10.56
CA MET A 33 -15.43 -10.37 9.83
C MET A 33 -16.02 -11.75 9.53
N LYS A 34 -15.16 -12.72 9.17
CA LYS A 34 -15.56 -14.13 9.00
C LYS A 34 -16.16 -14.70 10.29
N TRP A 35 -15.48 -14.54 11.43
CA TRP A 35 -15.97 -15.05 12.71
C TRP A 35 -17.24 -14.33 13.17
N THR A 36 -17.32 -13.01 12.98
CA THR A 36 -18.55 -12.24 13.26
C THR A 36 -19.72 -12.76 12.44
N ALA A 37 -19.54 -13.04 11.13
CA ALA A 37 -20.60 -13.61 10.29
C ALA A 37 -21.06 -14.98 10.80
N ILE A 38 -20.13 -15.86 11.20
CA ILE A 38 -20.45 -17.19 11.73
C ILE A 38 -21.19 -17.09 13.07
N VAL A 39 -20.63 -16.36 14.04
CA VAL A 39 -21.20 -16.24 15.39
C VAL A 39 -22.58 -15.58 15.36
N SER A 40 -22.72 -14.49 14.59
CA SER A 40 -24.01 -13.82 14.44
C SER A 40 -25.03 -14.69 13.70
N GLY A 41 -24.62 -15.45 12.69
CA GLY A 41 -25.49 -16.41 12.00
C GLY A 41 -26.03 -17.50 12.93
N VAL A 42 -25.16 -18.09 13.76
CA VAL A 42 -25.56 -19.07 14.78
C VAL A 42 -26.50 -18.43 15.81
N ALA A 43 -26.21 -17.22 16.28
CA ALA A 43 -27.07 -16.52 17.23
C ALA A 43 -28.48 -16.27 16.66
N VAL A 44 -28.59 -15.86 15.39
CA VAL A 44 -29.88 -15.69 14.72
C VAL A 44 -30.62 -17.01 14.61
N LEU A 45 -29.96 -18.09 14.19
CA LEU A 45 -30.57 -19.41 14.09
C LEU A 45 -31.11 -19.90 15.44
N VAL A 46 -30.34 -19.73 16.52
CA VAL A 46 -30.78 -20.07 17.88
C VAL A 46 -31.99 -19.23 18.28
N ALA A 47 -31.97 -17.92 18.01
CA ALA A 47 -33.09 -17.02 18.30
C ALA A 47 -34.36 -17.42 17.52
N THR A 48 -34.24 -17.87 16.27
CA THR A 48 -35.37 -18.32 15.43
C THR A 48 -36.15 -19.47 16.07
N PHE A 49 -35.51 -20.35 16.85
CA PHE A 49 -36.21 -21.42 17.57
C PHE A 49 -37.15 -20.91 18.67
N PHE A 50 -36.89 -19.72 19.24
CA PHE A 50 -37.76 -19.08 20.24
C PHE A 50 -38.85 -18.22 19.59
N ASN A 51 -38.52 -17.54 18.48
CA ASN A 51 -39.48 -16.78 17.70
C ASN A 51 -39.07 -16.77 16.22
N PRO A 52 -39.92 -17.30 15.31
CA PRO A 52 -39.57 -17.44 13.90
C PRO A 52 -39.30 -16.11 13.20
N TYR A 53 -39.87 -14.99 13.67
CA TYR A 53 -39.64 -13.66 13.09
C TYR A 53 -38.18 -13.19 13.23
N PHE A 54 -37.40 -13.75 14.15
CA PHE A 54 -35.99 -13.40 14.31
C PHE A 54 -35.12 -13.84 13.13
N ILE A 55 -35.62 -14.67 12.22
CA ILE A 55 -34.92 -14.99 10.96
C ILE A 55 -34.61 -13.74 10.13
N LEU A 56 -35.39 -12.66 10.27
CA LEU A 56 -35.11 -11.38 9.60
C LEU A 56 -33.77 -10.77 10.03
N GLY A 57 -33.27 -11.12 11.22
CA GLY A 57 -31.93 -10.75 11.69
C GLY A 57 -30.81 -11.36 10.85
N ALA A 58 -31.08 -12.37 10.02
CA ALA A 58 -30.08 -13.05 9.17
C ALA A 58 -29.49 -12.14 8.10
N VAL A 59 -30.12 -10.99 7.80
CA VAL A 59 -29.62 -10.00 6.83
C VAL A 59 -28.20 -9.53 7.19
N GLY A 60 -27.92 -9.30 8.48
CA GLY A 60 -26.59 -8.90 8.95
C GLY A 60 -25.51 -9.97 8.72
N PRO A 61 -25.64 -11.18 9.31
CA PRO A 61 -24.73 -12.29 9.10
C PRO A 61 -24.53 -12.65 7.63
N ALA A 62 -25.61 -12.67 6.83
CA ALA A 62 -25.54 -12.96 5.40
C ALA A 62 -24.74 -11.90 4.64
N GLY A 63 -24.97 -10.61 4.91
CA GLY A 63 -24.19 -9.52 4.33
C GLY A 63 -22.70 -9.62 4.67
N LEU A 64 -22.36 -9.82 5.94
CA LEU A 64 -20.97 -10.02 6.37
C LEU A 64 -20.33 -11.25 5.74
N GLY A 65 -21.08 -12.33 5.59
CA GLY A 65 -20.63 -13.56 4.92
C GLY A 65 -20.28 -13.31 3.45
N LEU A 66 -21.13 -12.60 2.71
CA LEU A 66 -20.87 -12.25 1.31
C LEU A 66 -19.62 -11.38 1.15
N ILE A 67 -19.42 -10.40 2.04
CA ILE A 67 -18.23 -9.56 2.03
C ILE A 67 -16.98 -10.40 2.39
N ALA A 68 -17.09 -11.33 3.35
CA ALA A 68 -15.96 -12.18 3.73
C ALA A 68 -15.57 -13.14 2.59
N LEU A 69 -16.56 -13.67 1.87
CA LEU A 69 -16.35 -14.50 0.70
C LEU A 69 -15.72 -13.70 -0.45
N SER A 70 -16.21 -12.49 -0.74
CA SER A 70 -15.63 -11.65 -1.80
C SER A 70 -14.18 -11.24 -1.49
N MET A 71 -13.86 -10.96 -0.21
CA MET A 71 -12.48 -10.77 0.24
C MET A 71 -11.62 -12.02 0.11
N GLY A 72 -12.18 -13.22 0.06
CA GLY A 72 -11.44 -14.47 -0.13
C GLY A 72 -11.25 -14.84 -1.60
N SER A 73 -12.27 -14.64 -2.43
CA SER A 73 -12.30 -15.10 -3.82
C SER A 73 -11.86 -14.07 -4.86
N SER A 74 -12.01 -12.78 -4.59
CA SER A 74 -11.73 -11.71 -5.56
C SER A 74 -10.43 -10.98 -5.25
N SER A 75 -9.42 -11.19 -6.10
CA SER A 75 -8.14 -10.46 -6.01
C SER A 75 -8.32 -8.96 -6.23
N SER A 76 -9.27 -8.54 -7.08
CA SER A 76 -9.60 -7.13 -7.30
C SER A 76 -10.23 -6.48 -6.06
N TYR A 77 -11.11 -7.19 -5.35
CA TYR A 77 -11.69 -6.70 -4.11
C TYR A 77 -10.64 -6.65 -2.99
N GLN A 78 -9.77 -7.66 -2.91
CA GLN A 78 -8.63 -7.64 -1.98
C GLN A 78 -7.73 -6.43 -2.22
N LYS A 79 -7.36 -6.16 -3.47
CA LYS A 79 -6.55 -5.00 -3.89
C LYS A 79 -7.20 -3.69 -3.46
N LEU A 80 -8.49 -3.52 -3.75
CA LEU A 80 -9.23 -2.31 -3.44
C LEU A 80 -9.31 -2.05 -1.94
N VAL A 81 -9.68 -3.06 -1.15
CA VAL A 81 -9.84 -2.89 0.29
C VAL A 81 -8.50 -2.67 0.97
N ARG A 82 -7.44 -3.41 0.59
CA ARG A 82 -6.08 -3.23 1.10
C ARG A 82 -5.42 -1.93 0.67
N GLY A 83 -5.99 -1.23 -0.32
CA GLY A 83 -5.31 -0.11 -0.99
C GLY A 83 -3.97 -0.56 -1.55
N GLU A 84 -3.94 -1.72 -2.22
CA GLU A 84 -2.72 -2.24 -2.85
C GLU A 84 -2.30 -1.29 -3.97
N GLU A 85 -1.13 -0.68 -3.81
CA GLU A 85 -0.51 0.16 -4.82
C GLU A 85 0.75 -0.55 -5.31
N HIS A 86 0.78 -0.87 -6.61
CA HIS A 86 1.98 -1.36 -7.28
C HIS A 86 2.48 -0.29 -8.23
N TYR A 87 3.76 0.04 -8.09
CA TYR A 87 4.41 0.99 -8.96
C TYR A 87 5.78 0.48 -9.40
N SER A 88 6.03 0.59 -10.70
CA SER A 88 7.34 0.33 -11.31
C SER A 88 7.79 1.57 -12.07
N ALA A 89 9.08 1.76 -12.19
CA ALA A 89 9.67 2.75 -13.09
C ALA A 89 11.07 2.30 -13.51
N SER A 90 11.46 2.67 -14.74
CA SER A 90 12.79 2.36 -15.25
C SER A 90 13.84 3.19 -14.52
N TRP A 91 15.08 2.71 -14.50
CA TRP A 91 16.20 3.54 -14.10
C TRP A 91 16.41 4.71 -15.07
N ASP A 92 16.11 4.51 -16.35
CA ASP A 92 16.26 5.55 -17.40
C ASP A 92 15.32 6.75 -17.20
N ASP A 93 14.24 6.58 -16.44
CA ASP A 93 13.25 7.64 -16.18
C ASP A 93 13.63 8.53 -14.98
N VAL A 94 14.71 8.18 -14.25
CA VAL A 94 15.13 8.91 -13.05
C VAL A 94 15.85 10.19 -13.45
N GLU A 95 15.33 11.33 -13.00
CA GLU A 95 15.92 12.64 -13.31
C GLU A 95 16.84 13.18 -12.21
N GLU A 96 16.64 12.74 -10.97
CA GLU A 96 17.43 13.19 -9.83
C GLU A 96 17.37 12.17 -8.69
N VAL A 97 18.49 11.96 -8.00
CA VAL A 97 18.56 11.18 -6.77
C VAL A 97 18.78 12.12 -5.60
N ALA A 98 17.79 12.22 -4.71
CA ALA A 98 17.87 13.00 -3.49
C ALA A 98 18.11 12.09 -2.28
N LEU A 99 19.03 12.44 -1.37
CA LEU A 99 19.19 11.75 -0.09
C LEU A 99 18.80 12.69 1.06
N TRP A 100 17.87 12.23 1.89
CA TRP A 100 17.56 12.85 3.17
C TRP A 100 18.09 12.02 4.33
N ARG A 101 19.36 12.23 4.71
CA ARG A 101 20.06 11.48 5.77
C ARG A 101 19.29 11.43 7.09
N LYS A 102 18.73 12.57 7.54
CA LYS A 102 18.01 12.66 8.82
C LYS A 102 16.83 11.69 8.91
N ARG A 103 16.15 11.40 7.79
CA ARG A 103 15.04 10.43 7.73
C ARG A 103 15.41 9.10 7.07
N ARG A 104 16.66 8.96 6.59
CA ARG A 104 17.17 7.77 5.90
C ARG A 104 16.32 7.42 4.69
N LEU A 105 16.08 8.45 3.88
CA LEU A 105 15.13 8.40 2.77
C LEU A 105 15.84 8.79 1.50
N ILE A 106 15.72 7.96 0.47
CA ILE A 106 16.22 8.23 -0.88
C ILE A 106 15.02 8.59 -1.75
N GLY A 107 15.02 9.78 -2.33
CA GLY A 107 14.05 10.24 -3.31
C GLY A 107 14.55 10.01 -4.72
N LEU A 108 13.74 9.41 -5.57
CA LEU A 108 13.97 9.31 -7.00
C LEU A 108 12.98 10.24 -7.70
N ARG A 109 13.46 11.30 -8.37
CA ARG A 109 12.58 12.23 -9.09
C ARG A 109 12.15 11.62 -10.42
N PHE A 110 10.86 11.70 -10.69
CA PHE A 110 10.27 11.39 -11.98
C PHE A 110 9.34 12.52 -12.41
N THR A 111 9.19 12.63 -13.71
CA THR A 111 8.11 13.37 -14.34
C THR A 111 6.91 12.45 -14.56
N PHE A 112 5.78 12.80 -13.96
CA PHE A 112 4.51 12.08 -14.11
C PHE A 112 3.58 12.81 -15.06
N HIS A 113 3.08 12.10 -16.07
CA HIS A 113 2.03 12.58 -16.94
C HIS A 113 0.67 12.22 -16.38
N THR A 114 -0.09 13.22 -15.94
CA THR A 114 -1.48 13.03 -15.52
C THR A 114 -2.40 12.92 -16.74
N SER A 115 -3.50 12.18 -16.63
CA SER A 115 -4.52 12.02 -17.69
C SER A 115 -5.11 13.34 -18.22
N LYS A 116 -4.92 14.45 -17.51
CA LYS A 116 -5.31 15.82 -17.90
C LYS A 116 -4.22 16.57 -18.69
N GLY A 117 -3.13 15.91 -19.09
CA GLY A 117 -2.02 16.53 -19.81
C GLY A 117 -1.10 17.38 -18.94
N THR A 118 -1.27 17.33 -17.62
CA THR A 118 -0.39 18.05 -16.68
C THR A 118 0.83 17.20 -16.34
N THR A 119 1.99 17.78 -16.56
CA THR A 119 3.29 17.24 -16.16
C THR A 119 3.56 17.65 -14.71
N GLN A 120 3.66 16.69 -13.80
CA GLN A 120 4.03 16.94 -12.40
C GLN A 120 5.32 16.23 -12.07
N ASN A 121 6.22 16.95 -11.39
CA ASN A 121 7.48 16.39 -10.92
C ASN A 121 7.30 16.00 -9.45
N GLY A 122 7.71 14.79 -9.11
CA GLY A 122 7.64 14.30 -7.74
C GLY A 122 8.71 13.26 -7.48
N TYR A 123 9.02 13.07 -6.22
CA TYR A 123 9.94 12.04 -5.79
C TYR A 123 9.19 10.81 -5.33
N ARG A 124 9.61 9.65 -5.80
CA ARG A 124 9.27 8.38 -5.15
C ARG A 124 10.29 8.11 -4.06
N THR A 125 9.81 7.82 -2.85
CA THR A 125 10.66 7.68 -1.67
C THR A 125 10.95 6.21 -1.35
N LEU A 126 12.22 5.92 -1.09
CA LEU A 126 12.76 4.64 -0.66
C LEU A 126 13.27 4.79 0.77
N TYR A 127 12.72 4.03 1.70
CA TYR A 127 13.19 4.03 3.08
C TYR A 127 14.37 3.07 3.25
N CYS A 128 15.45 3.57 3.84
CA CYS A 128 16.64 2.78 4.15
C CYS A 128 16.67 2.38 5.63
N LYS A 129 17.24 1.21 5.89
CA LYS A 129 17.60 0.80 7.24
C LYS A 129 18.78 1.64 7.73
N LYS A 130 18.87 1.83 9.04
CA LYS A 130 19.96 2.58 9.68
C LYS A 130 21.31 1.95 9.32
N GLY A 131 22.23 2.75 8.78
CA GLY A 131 23.59 2.34 8.43
C GLY A 131 23.73 1.69 7.05
N GLU A 132 22.64 1.55 6.29
CA GLU A 132 22.67 1.04 4.90
C GLU A 132 22.52 2.17 3.87
N GLU A 133 22.38 3.42 4.29
CA GLU A 133 22.00 4.53 3.41
C GLU A 133 23.00 4.74 2.28
N ASP A 134 24.29 4.77 2.61
CA ASP A 134 25.36 5.02 1.64
C ASP A 134 25.52 3.85 0.65
N GLU A 135 25.38 2.61 1.11
CA GLU A 135 25.43 1.41 0.24
C GLU A 135 24.27 1.40 -0.77
N ARG A 136 23.05 1.71 -0.30
CA ARG A 136 21.86 1.74 -1.17
C ARG A 136 21.92 2.89 -2.16
N VAL A 137 22.39 4.07 -1.74
CA VAL A 137 22.62 5.20 -2.65
C VAL A 137 23.68 4.83 -3.69
N ALA A 138 24.79 4.20 -3.28
CA ALA A 138 25.84 3.78 -4.21
C ALA A 138 25.32 2.80 -5.27
N PHE A 139 24.53 1.80 -4.84
CA PHE A 139 23.88 0.87 -5.77
C PHE A 139 22.97 1.59 -6.78
N ILE A 140 22.13 2.51 -6.30
CA ILE A 140 21.23 3.28 -7.18
C ILE A 140 22.04 4.12 -8.16
N ARG A 141 23.07 4.82 -7.68
CA ARG A 141 23.94 5.66 -8.51
C ARG A 141 24.69 4.88 -9.60
N ASP A 142 25.04 3.62 -9.35
CA ASP A 142 25.61 2.76 -10.39
C ASP A 142 24.61 2.46 -11.51
N LYS A 143 23.31 2.37 -11.18
CA LYS A 143 22.23 2.12 -12.14
C LYS A 143 21.81 3.37 -12.91
N VAL A 144 21.80 4.54 -12.28
CA VAL A 144 21.42 5.82 -12.90
C VAL A 144 22.64 6.68 -13.19
N LYS A 145 23.43 6.28 -14.18
CA LYS A 145 24.60 7.04 -14.63
C LYS A 145 24.14 8.38 -15.22
N ASP A 146 24.91 9.43 -14.95
CA ASP A 146 24.69 10.81 -15.41
C ASP A 146 23.48 11.56 -14.80
N VAL A 147 22.91 11.04 -13.72
CA VAL A 147 21.83 11.69 -12.98
C VAL A 147 22.36 12.51 -11.80
N PRO A 148 21.88 13.76 -11.58
CA PRO A 148 22.30 14.58 -10.45
C PRO A 148 21.97 13.94 -9.10
N TYR A 149 22.91 14.03 -8.17
CA TYR A 149 22.77 13.59 -6.79
C TYR A 149 22.78 14.80 -5.85
N VAL A 150 21.76 14.91 -4.99
CA VAL A 150 21.63 16.02 -4.03
C VAL A 150 21.26 15.52 -2.63
N GLU A 151 21.87 16.09 -1.60
CA GLU A 151 21.38 15.90 -0.24
C GLU A 151 20.42 17.02 0.13
N LYS A 152 19.14 16.71 0.33
CA LYS A 152 18.13 17.71 0.67
C LYS A 152 17.01 17.17 1.55
N LYS A 153 16.34 18.10 2.23
CA LYS A 153 15.07 17.81 2.91
C LYS A 153 13.99 17.63 1.85
N MET A 154 13.07 16.70 2.10
CA MET A 154 11.94 16.39 1.23
C MET A 154 10.65 16.43 2.03
N GLU A 155 9.56 16.91 1.45
CA GLU A 155 8.26 16.85 2.10
C GLU A 155 7.50 15.60 1.65
N VAL A 156 7.37 14.63 2.54
CA VAL A 156 6.80 13.31 2.22
C VAL A 156 5.31 13.29 2.51
N PHE A 157 4.55 12.89 1.50
CA PHE A 157 3.09 12.71 1.52
C PHE A 157 2.72 11.23 1.69
N GLU A 158 1.43 10.96 1.94
CA GLU A 158 0.89 9.60 1.95
C GLU A 158 1.18 8.88 0.62
N GLY A 159 1.41 7.57 0.67
CA GLY A 159 1.76 6.75 -0.50
C GLY A 159 3.25 6.75 -0.87
N GLY A 160 4.11 7.45 -0.12
CA GLY A 160 5.55 7.44 -0.34
C GLY A 160 6.01 8.35 -1.48
N MET A 161 5.19 9.34 -1.86
CA MET A 161 5.62 10.45 -2.72
C MET A 161 6.16 11.60 -1.89
N ALA A 162 7.10 12.37 -2.45
CA ALA A 162 7.59 13.59 -1.85
C ALA A 162 7.79 14.70 -2.89
N ILE A 163 7.86 15.96 -2.43
CA ILE A 163 8.29 17.12 -3.23
C ILE A 163 9.57 17.72 -2.66
#